data_AF-A0A932MB81-F1
#
_entry.id   AF-A0A932MB81-F1
#
_cell.length_a   1.000
_cell.length_b   1.000
_cell.length_c   1.000
_cell.angle_alpha   90.00
_cell.angle_beta   90.00
_cell.angle_gamma   90.00
#
_symmetry.space_group_name_H-M   'P 1'
#
loop_
_entity.id
_entity.type
_entity.pdbx_description
1 polymer ?
#
loop_
_entity_poly.entity_id
_entity_poly.type
_entity_poly.pdbx_seq_one_letter_code
_entity_poly.pdbx_strand_id
1 'polypeptide(L)'
;MDLHKEALDKTVQEVVKGVLDIRRAAEGVGVSHRTIHNYVRRFLDQGSEGLLDRRRGHFRKLRTEQEADIVSCKREKPHRSARWIRNYLKLPVSVETVRLVLVKHHLNRINNPAMKWLDASRSHKQGRFQLGKM
;
A
#
# COMPACT_ATOMS: atom_id res chain seq x y z
N MET A 1 -18.55 -5.22 10.47
CA MET A 1 -19.05 -6.60 10.62
C MET A 1 -19.92 -6.88 9.43
N ASP A 2 -19.45 -7.72 8.51
CA ASP A 2 -20.10 -7.95 7.23
C ASP A 2 -21.33 -8.84 7.43
N LEU A 3 -22.54 -8.26 7.40
CA LEU A 3 -23.82 -8.96 7.61
C LEU A 3 -24.00 -10.18 6.70
N HIS A 4 -23.44 -10.14 5.49
CA HIS A 4 -23.45 -11.25 4.53
C HIS A 4 -22.61 -12.45 4.97
N LYS A 5 -21.56 -12.23 5.78
CA LYS A 5 -20.65 -13.28 6.26
C LYS A 5 -21.31 -14.12 7.35
N GLU A 6 -21.97 -13.49 8.30
CA GLU A 6 -22.67 -14.20 9.39
C GLU A 6 -23.82 -15.05 8.84
N ALA A 7 -24.56 -14.53 7.86
CA ALA A 7 -25.60 -15.29 7.17
C ALA A 7 -25.02 -16.52 6.45
N LEU A 8 -23.91 -16.36 5.71
CA LEU A 8 -23.26 -17.47 5.01
C LEU A 8 -22.74 -18.54 5.98
N ASP A 9 -22.11 -18.14 7.08
CA ASP A 9 -21.58 -19.07 8.09
C ASP A 9 -22.71 -19.90 8.71
N LYS A 10 -23.82 -19.25 9.06
CA LYS A 10 -25.01 -19.94 9.58
C LYS A 10 -25.59 -20.93 8.56
N THR A 11 -25.74 -20.52 7.30
CA THR A 11 -26.23 -21.40 6.23
C THR A 11 -25.32 -22.61 6.03
N VAL A 12 -24.00 -22.41 5.99
CA VAL A 12 -23.03 -23.50 5.83
C VAL A 12 -23.06 -24.45 7.02
N GLN A 13 -23.19 -23.93 8.26
CA GLN A 13 -23.36 -24.76 9.45
C GLN A 13 -24.63 -25.61 9.40
N GLU A 14 -25.76 -25.06 8.94
CA GLU A 14 -27.02 -25.81 8.79
C GLU A 14 -26.93 -26.91 7.73
N VAL A 15 -26.17 -26.67 6.65
CA VAL A 15 -25.87 -27.68 5.64
C VAL A 15 -24.98 -28.80 6.20
N VAL A 16 -23.93 -28.44 6.96
CA VAL A 16 -23.03 -29.43 7.59
C VAL A 16 -23.76 -30.28 8.63
N LYS A 17 -24.71 -29.70 9.37
CA LYS A 17 -25.57 -30.41 10.32
C LYS A 17 -26.62 -31.31 9.64
N GLY A 18 -26.74 -31.27 8.31
CA GLY A 18 -27.73 -32.03 7.55
C GLY A 18 -29.17 -31.50 7.68
N VAL A 19 -29.34 -30.29 8.22
CA VAL A 19 -30.66 -29.64 8.40
C VAL A 19 -31.15 -29.01 7.10
N LEU A 20 -30.21 -28.51 6.28
CA LEU A 20 -30.50 -27.80 5.04
C LEU A 20 -29.86 -28.49 3.84
N ASP A 21 -30.64 -28.71 2.78
CA ASP A 21 -30.11 -29.23 1.51
C ASP A 21 -29.28 -28.15 0.77
N ILE A 22 -28.25 -28.58 0.06
CA ILE A 22 -27.31 -27.71 -0.67
C ILE A 22 -28.06 -26.84 -1.69
N ARG A 23 -29.12 -27.37 -2.33
CA ARG A 23 -29.93 -26.61 -3.28
C ARG A 23 -30.66 -25.45 -2.61
N ARG A 24 -31.35 -25.73 -1.50
CA ARG A 24 -32.08 -24.70 -0.73
C ARG A 24 -31.14 -23.66 -0.12
N ALA A 25 -29.97 -24.09 0.35
CA ALA A 25 -28.93 -23.19 0.83
C ALA A 25 -28.43 -22.23 -0.27
N ALA A 26 -28.27 -22.74 -1.48
CA ALA A 26 -27.81 -21.97 -2.63
C ALA A 26 -28.84 -20.92 -3.09
N GLU A 27 -30.12 -21.30 -3.13
CA GLU A 27 -31.24 -20.38 -3.42
C GLU A 27 -31.35 -19.27 -2.36
N GLY A 28 -31.26 -19.63 -1.07
CA GLY A 28 -31.38 -18.66 0.03
C GLY A 28 -30.27 -17.61 0.06
N VAL A 29 -29.06 -17.96 -0.40
CA VAL A 29 -27.91 -17.05 -0.45
C VAL A 29 -27.73 -16.43 -1.85
N GLY A 30 -28.45 -16.91 -2.87
CA GLY A 30 -28.35 -16.42 -4.25
C GLY A 30 -27.03 -16.80 -4.94
N VAL A 31 -26.48 -17.96 -4.65
CA VAL A 31 -25.22 -18.45 -5.23
C VAL A 31 -25.40 -19.80 -5.93
N SER A 32 -24.44 -20.20 -6.75
CA SER A 32 -24.52 -21.51 -7.41
C SER A 32 -24.37 -22.68 -6.41
N HIS A 33 -24.97 -23.84 -6.72
CA HIS A 33 -24.81 -25.06 -5.91
C HIS A 33 -23.33 -25.43 -5.71
N ARG A 34 -22.51 -25.26 -6.76
CA ARG A 34 -21.07 -25.51 -6.72
C ARG A 34 -20.35 -24.59 -5.74
N THR A 35 -20.83 -23.35 -5.60
CA THR A 35 -20.29 -22.38 -4.63
C THR A 35 -20.54 -22.84 -3.20
N ILE A 36 -21.77 -23.26 -2.86
CA ILE A 36 -22.09 -23.81 -1.54
C ILE A 36 -21.25 -25.06 -1.24
N HIS A 37 -21.12 -25.98 -2.21
CA HIS A 37 -20.28 -27.17 -2.03
C HIS A 37 -18.81 -26.79 -1.71
N ASN A 38 -18.26 -25.80 -2.41
CA ASN A 38 -16.90 -25.30 -2.12
C ASN A 38 -16.80 -24.64 -0.74
N TYR A 39 -17.83 -23.92 -0.31
CA TYR A 39 -17.86 -23.32 1.03
C TYR A 39 -17.94 -24.38 2.13
N VAL A 40 -18.81 -25.38 1.98
CA VAL A 40 -18.87 -26.53 2.90
C VAL A 40 -17.52 -27.22 2.98
N ARG A 41 -16.88 -27.50 1.84
CA ARG A 41 -15.54 -28.13 1.83
C ARG A 41 -14.51 -27.30 2.59
N ARG A 42 -14.44 -25.98 2.33
CA ARG A 42 -13.52 -25.07 3.03
C ARG A 42 -13.83 -24.97 4.53
N PHE A 43 -15.10 -25.03 4.90
CA PHE A 43 -15.54 -25.02 6.28
C PHE A 43 -15.14 -26.30 7.01
N LEU A 44 -15.23 -27.46 6.36
CA LEU A 44 -14.73 -28.72 6.93
C LEU A 44 -13.21 -28.72 7.08
N ASP A 45 -12.48 -28.12 6.14
CA ASP A 45 -11.02 -28.08 6.17
C ASP A 45 -10.47 -27.08 7.24
N GLN A 46 -11.10 -25.91 7.37
CA GLN A 46 -10.52 -24.74 8.07
C GLN A 46 -11.51 -24.01 8.98
N GLY A 47 -12.71 -24.56 9.19
CA GLY A 47 -13.77 -23.91 9.94
C GLY A 47 -14.25 -22.61 9.30
N SER A 48 -14.72 -21.68 10.14
CA SER A 48 -15.20 -20.37 9.71
C SER A 48 -14.11 -19.51 9.02
N GLU A 49 -12.83 -19.74 9.31
CA GLU A 49 -11.72 -19.07 8.60
C GLU A 49 -11.59 -19.46 7.13
N GLY A 50 -12.10 -20.64 6.75
CA GLY A 50 -12.13 -21.10 5.36
C GLY A 50 -13.10 -20.32 4.48
N LEU A 51 -14.11 -19.67 5.08
CA LEU A 51 -15.09 -18.84 4.39
C LEU A 51 -14.60 -17.40 4.15
N LEU A 52 -13.45 -17.02 4.73
CA LEU A 52 -12.86 -15.69 4.52
C LEU A 52 -12.41 -15.52 3.06
N ASP A 53 -12.70 -14.36 2.49
CA ASP A 53 -12.15 -14.00 1.19
C ASP A 53 -10.64 -13.77 1.32
N ARG A 54 -9.85 -14.65 0.69
CA ARG A 54 -8.39 -14.60 0.66
C ARG A 54 -7.84 -14.03 -0.63
N ARG A 55 -8.70 -13.48 -1.51
CA ARG A 55 -8.25 -12.81 -2.72
C ARG A 55 -7.29 -11.69 -2.33
N ARG A 56 -6.03 -11.84 -2.71
CA ARG A 56 -5.03 -10.77 -2.65
C ARG A 56 -4.88 -10.21 -4.05
N GLY A 57 -5.00 -8.90 -4.20
CA GLY A 57 -4.68 -8.22 -5.45
C GLY A 57 -3.23 -8.51 -5.88
N HIS A 58 -2.99 -8.60 -7.18
CA HIS A 58 -1.66 -8.90 -7.70
C HIS A 58 -0.71 -7.70 -7.56
N PHE A 59 0.46 -7.97 -6.95
CA PHE A 59 1.69 -7.17 -6.87
C PHE A 59 1.72 -5.91 -5.99
N ARG A 60 2.30 -6.08 -4.79
CA ARG A 60 3.28 -5.10 -4.29
C ARG A 60 4.61 -5.38 -4.99
N LYS A 61 5.01 -4.54 -5.95
CA LYS A 61 6.38 -4.55 -6.52
C LYS A 61 7.44 -4.12 -5.50
N LEU A 62 7.00 -3.60 -4.36
CA LEU A 62 7.83 -3.04 -3.31
C LEU A 62 7.80 -3.96 -2.08
N ARG A 63 8.98 -4.32 -1.59
CA ARG A 63 9.11 -5.04 -0.31
C ARG A 63 8.81 -4.11 0.86
N THR A 64 8.39 -4.67 1.99
CA THR A 64 8.11 -3.89 3.21
C THR A 64 9.35 -3.11 3.69
N GLU A 65 10.54 -3.68 3.53
CA GLU A 65 11.83 -3.05 3.84
C GLU A 65 12.05 -1.80 2.99
N GLN A 66 11.88 -1.91 1.67
CA GLN A 66 12.04 -0.80 0.74
C GLN A 66 11.01 0.31 0.98
N GLU A 67 9.81 -0.05 1.45
CA GLU A 67 8.81 0.93 1.89
C GLU A 67 9.31 1.73 3.10
N ALA A 68 9.92 1.05 4.08
CA ALA A 68 10.49 1.70 5.26
C ALA A 68 11.66 2.63 4.89
N ASP A 69 12.53 2.23 3.95
CA ASP A 69 13.65 3.05 3.47
C ASP A 69 13.19 4.34 2.76
N ILE A 70 12.10 4.27 1.99
CA ILE A 70 11.50 5.45 1.36
C ILE A 70 11.01 6.44 2.43
N VAL A 71 10.35 5.92 3.46
CA VAL A 71 9.79 6.70 4.57
C VAL A 71 10.92 7.32 5.40
N SER A 72 11.97 6.57 5.74
CA SER A 72 13.12 7.10 6.48
C SER A 72 13.84 8.20 5.69
N CYS A 73 14.11 7.97 4.40
CA CYS A 73 14.72 8.96 3.52
C CYS A 73 13.94 10.27 3.45
N LYS A 74 12.60 10.21 3.40
CA LYS A 74 11.76 11.42 3.36
C LYS A 74 11.67 12.12 4.71
N ARG A 75 11.68 11.37 5.83
CA ARG A 75 11.67 11.94 7.19
C ARG A 75 12.97 12.69 7.51
N GLU A 76 14.11 12.17 7.11
CA GLU A 76 15.41 12.85 7.30
C GLU A 76 15.48 14.22 6.62
N LYS A 77 15.01 14.28 5.37
CA LYS A 77 15.05 15.52 4.55
C LYS A 77 13.73 15.66 3.80
N PRO A 78 12.75 16.42 4.35
CA PRO A 78 11.40 16.54 3.80
C PRO A 78 11.31 17.10 2.38
N HIS A 79 12.33 17.82 1.90
CA HIS A 79 12.37 18.38 0.54
C HIS A 79 12.76 17.36 -0.54
N ARG A 80 13.17 16.13 -0.19
CA ARG A 80 13.55 15.11 -1.17
C ARG A 80 12.36 14.71 -2.03
N SER A 81 12.53 14.72 -3.36
CA SER A 81 11.47 14.34 -4.31
C SER A 81 11.38 12.81 -4.46
N ALA A 82 10.21 12.30 -4.87
CA ALA A 82 10.02 10.87 -5.11
C ALA A 82 11.00 10.32 -6.17
N ARG A 83 11.32 11.13 -7.19
CA ARG A 83 12.32 10.79 -8.22
C ARG A 83 13.73 10.66 -7.62
N TRP A 84 14.11 11.60 -6.75
CA TRP A 84 15.41 11.55 -6.08
C TRP A 84 15.54 10.32 -5.19
N ILE A 85 14.51 10.05 -4.37
CA ILE A 85 14.48 8.89 -3.46
C ILE A 85 14.60 7.57 -4.25
N ARG A 86 13.86 7.42 -5.35
CA ARG A 86 13.96 6.24 -6.22
C ARG A 86 15.39 6.02 -6.74
N ASN A 87 16.02 7.08 -7.24
CA ASN A 87 17.37 7.00 -7.81
C ASN A 87 18.43 6.72 -6.74
N TYR A 88 18.28 7.33 -5.57
CA TYR A 88 19.19 7.15 -4.44
C TYR A 88 19.15 5.71 -3.91
N LEU A 89 17.94 5.18 -3.71
CA LEU A 89 17.71 3.80 -3.24
C LEU A 89 17.81 2.75 -4.37
N LYS A 90 18.07 3.17 -5.61
CA LYS A 90 18.14 2.33 -6.82
C LYS A 90 16.99 1.32 -6.94
N LEU A 91 15.77 1.76 -6.63
CA LEU A 91 14.62 0.86 -6.58
C LEU A 91 14.15 0.49 -8.00
N PRO A 92 13.86 -0.80 -8.29
CA PRO A 92 13.34 -1.25 -9.58
C PRO A 92 11.82 -0.99 -9.73
N VAL A 93 11.33 0.14 -9.21
CA VAL A 93 9.92 0.52 -9.21
C VAL A 93 9.71 1.87 -9.89
N SER A 94 8.49 2.16 -10.33
CA SER A 94 8.19 3.45 -10.95
C SER A 94 8.26 4.59 -9.93
N VAL A 95 8.47 5.81 -10.41
CA VAL A 95 8.43 7.02 -9.56
C VAL A 95 7.06 7.15 -8.88
N GLU A 96 5.99 6.78 -9.59
CA GLU A 96 4.63 6.83 -9.05
C GLU A 96 4.43 5.86 -7.90
N THR A 97 5.03 4.67 -7.93
CA THR A 97 4.99 3.75 -6.79
C THR A 97 5.61 4.39 -5.54
N VAL A 98 6.74 5.09 -5.68
CA VAL A 98 7.36 5.82 -4.55
C VAL A 98 6.45 6.96 -4.09
N ARG A 99 5.81 7.70 -5.00
CA ARG A 99 4.86 8.76 -4.65
C ARG A 99 3.65 8.22 -3.89
N LEU A 100 3.06 7.11 -4.33
CA LEU A 100 1.93 6.46 -3.67
C LEU A 100 2.28 5.99 -2.25
N VAL A 101 3.50 5.47 -2.04
CA VAL A 101 4.01 5.18 -0.68
C VAL A 101 4.06 6.44 0.17
N LEU A 102 4.62 7.53 -0.34
CA LEU A 102 4.66 8.80 0.40
C LEU A 102 3.26 9.36 0.70
N VAL A 103 2.29 9.16 -0.19
CA VAL A 103 0.88 9.53 0.01
C VAL A 103 0.25 8.68 1.11
N LYS A 104 0.45 7.36 1.07
CA LYS A 104 -0.02 6.40 2.07
C LYS A 104 0.48 6.75 3.48
N HIS A 105 1.71 7.24 3.59
CA HIS A 105 2.33 7.67 4.86
C HIS A 105 2.14 9.17 5.18
N HIS A 106 1.30 9.87 4.42
CA HIS A 106 1.02 11.31 4.58
C HIS A 106 2.23 12.26 4.47
N LEU A 107 3.33 11.83 3.86
CA LEU A 107 4.58 12.60 3.73
C LEU A 107 4.65 13.49 2.47
N ASN A 108 3.62 13.45 1.62
CA ASN A 108 3.57 14.23 0.37
C ASN A 108 3.32 15.74 0.60
N ARG A 109 2.69 16.10 1.73
CA ARG A 109 2.34 17.49 2.07
C ARG A 109 3.46 18.25 2.78
N ILE A 110 4.54 17.58 3.18
CA ILE A 110 5.66 18.16 3.95
C ILE A 110 6.66 18.90 3.02
N ASN A 111 6.22 19.34 1.84
CA ASN A 111 7.09 20.02 0.90
C ASN A 111 7.12 21.53 1.22
N ASN A 112 8.13 21.89 2.02
CA ASN A 112 9.04 23.02 1.90
C ASN A 112 9.17 23.82 3.21
N PRO A 113 10.38 23.95 3.79
CA PRO A 113 10.67 25.12 4.60
C PRO A 113 10.55 26.36 3.69
N ALA A 114 9.77 27.35 4.11
CA ALA A 114 9.68 28.64 3.45
C ALA A 114 11.08 29.10 3.01
N MET A 115 11.23 29.36 1.71
CA MET A 115 12.48 29.76 1.08
C MET A 115 13.00 31.02 1.79
N LYS A 116 13.97 30.88 2.69
CA LYS A 116 14.66 32.02 3.31
C LYS A 116 15.54 32.65 2.25
N TRP A 117 15.02 33.68 1.59
CA TRP A 117 15.85 34.68 0.94
C TRP A 117 16.61 35.43 2.05
N LEU A 118 17.71 34.85 2.52
CA LEU A 118 18.65 35.55 3.39
C LEU A 118 19.83 36.02 2.54
N ASP A 119 19.75 37.30 2.21
CA ASP A 119 20.82 38.23 1.82
C ASP A 119 21.94 37.72 0.91
N ALA A 120 21.76 37.94 -0.39
CA ALA A 120 22.85 38.02 -1.37
C ALA A 120 23.72 39.30 -1.20
N SER A 121 23.60 40.03 -0.09
CA SER A 121 24.11 41.41 0.04
C SER A 121 25.32 41.59 0.96
N ARG A 122 25.85 40.56 1.64
CA ARG A 122 26.94 40.74 2.61
C ARG A 122 27.91 39.56 2.69
N SER A 123 28.91 39.54 1.81
CA SER A 123 30.31 39.07 2.05
C SER A 123 31.12 39.09 0.73
N HIS A 124 31.63 40.23 0.26
CA HIS A 124 33.01 40.71 0.46
C HIS A 124 34.13 39.65 0.28
N LYS A 125 34.88 39.70 -0.83
CA LYS A 125 36.24 40.32 -0.91
C LYS A 125 36.99 39.96 -2.21
N GLN A 126 37.43 41.00 -2.92
CA GLN A 126 38.79 41.20 -3.43
C GLN A 126 39.56 39.95 -3.90
N GLY A 127 39.41 39.64 -5.19
CA GLY A 127 40.28 38.77 -5.96
C GLY A 127 41.00 39.55 -7.06
N ARG A 128 42.16 40.10 -6.69
CA ARG A 128 43.21 40.72 -7.51
C ARG A 128 43.45 39.98 -8.84
N PHE A 129 43.07 40.56 -9.98
CA PHE A 129 43.59 40.17 -11.30
C PHE A 129 44.68 41.17 -11.70
N GLN A 130 45.93 40.83 -11.40
CA GLN A 130 47.07 41.28 -12.19
C GLN A 130 47.29 40.24 -13.29
N LEU A 131 47.36 40.70 -14.54
CA LEU A 131 47.95 40.11 -15.76
C LEU A 131 47.22 40.78 -16.95
N GLY A 132 47.84 41.43 -17.93
CA GLY A 132 49.25 41.46 -18.28
C GLY A 132 49.65 42.74 -19.00
N LYS A 133 50.97 42.89 -19.09
CA LYS A 133 51.72 43.84 -19.89
C LYS A 133 51.34 43.72 -21.37
N MET A 134 51.22 44.86 -22.05
CA MET A 134 51.77 45.09 -23.39
C MET A 134 52.33 46.52 -23.41
#